data_AF-A0A7V5X3I1-F1
#
_entry.id   AF-A0A7V5X3I1-F1
#
_cell.length_a   1.000
_cell.length_b   1.000
_cell.length_c   1.000
_cell.angle_alpha   90.00
_cell.angle_beta   90.00
_cell.angle_gamma   90.00
#
_symmetry.space_group_name_H-M   'P 1'
#
loop_
_entity.id
_entity.type
_entity.pdbx_description
1 polymer ?
#
loop_
_entity_poly.entity_id
_entity_poly.type
_entity_poly.pdbx_seq_one_letter_code
_entity_poly.pdbx_strand_id
1 'polypeptide(L)'
;MKTLPFQSTKALALSWLFFSLIRFILGFIHIRAAMKTIKPIKFSISDATGRKISSAAQEELNRLISEVNDYIERYNQSSSRQHIITAFGYYAAALTALFSMLLILRSMMLRNPR
;
A
#
# COMPACT_ATOMS: atom_id res chain seq x y z
N MET A 1 -23.21 -28.31 -28.41
CA MET A 1 -23.22 -27.04 -27.64
C MET A 1 -21.77 -26.65 -27.33
N LYS A 2 -21.29 -25.51 -27.84
CA LYS A 2 -19.97 -24.97 -27.46
C LYS A 2 -20.11 -24.38 -26.05
N THR A 3 -19.53 -25.02 -25.05
CA THR A 3 -19.44 -24.47 -23.70
C THR A 3 -18.65 -23.16 -23.76
N LEU A 4 -19.21 -22.09 -23.23
CA LEU A 4 -18.52 -20.80 -23.10
C LEU A 4 -17.15 -21.03 -22.41
N PRO A 5 -16.09 -20.29 -22.79
CA PRO A 5 -14.73 -20.53 -22.29
C PRO A 5 -14.61 -20.49 -20.75
N PHE A 6 -15.55 -19.81 -20.08
CA PHE A 6 -15.66 -19.72 -18.62
C PHE A 6 -16.20 -20.97 -17.91
N GLN A 7 -16.67 -22.00 -18.62
CA GLN A 7 -17.21 -23.21 -17.99
C GLN A 7 -16.18 -24.31 -17.72
N SER A 8 -14.94 -24.17 -18.21
CA SER A 8 -13.90 -25.17 -17.92
C SER A 8 -13.28 -24.92 -16.54
N THR A 9 -13.12 -25.99 -15.75
CA THR A 9 -12.43 -25.94 -14.45
C THR A 9 -11.00 -25.40 -14.56
N LYS A 10 -10.34 -25.62 -15.71
CA LYS A 10 -9.05 -25.00 -16.05
C LYS A 10 -9.13 -23.48 -16.13
N ALA A 11 -10.12 -22.94 -16.85
CA ALA A 11 -10.32 -21.51 -16.96
C ALA A 11 -10.64 -20.87 -15.60
N LEU A 12 -11.47 -21.53 -14.78
CA LEU A 12 -11.76 -21.07 -13.41
C LEU A 12 -10.50 -21.04 -12.54
N ALA A 13 -9.68 -22.09 -12.56
CA ALA A 13 -8.40 -22.11 -11.84
C ALA A 13 -7.47 -20.99 -12.31
N LEU A 14 -7.38 -20.75 -13.61
CA LEU A 14 -6.57 -19.68 -14.18
C LEU A 14 -7.08 -18.29 -13.77
N SER A 15 -8.40 -18.08 -13.72
CA SER A 15 -8.98 -16.83 -13.21
C SER A 15 -8.61 -16.59 -11.74
N TRP A 16 -8.68 -17.61 -10.89
CA TRP A 16 -8.26 -17.50 -9.50
C TRP A 16 -6.77 -17.21 -9.35
N LEU A 17 -5.91 -17.82 -10.18
CA LEU A 17 -4.50 -17.51 -10.23
C LEU A 17 -4.26 -16.04 -10.59
N PHE A 18 -4.91 -15.56 -11.66
CA PHE A 18 -4.83 -14.17 -12.09
C PHE A 18 -5.26 -13.19 -11.00
N PHE A 19 -6.37 -13.50 -10.33
CA PHE A 19 -6.87 -12.73 -9.19
C PHE A 19 -5.94 -12.73 -7.98
N SER A 20 -5.27 -13.85 -7.72
CA SER A 20 -4.24 -13.94 -6.68
C SER A 20 -3.05 -13.04 -7.02
N LEU A 21 -2.55 -13.11 -8.26
CA LEU A 21 -1.41 -12.32 -8.72
C LEU A 21 -1.68 -10.81 -8.67
N ILE A 22 -2.83 -10.35 -9.19
CA ILE A 22 -3.19 -8.93 -9.12
C ILE A 22 -3.22 -8.44 -7.68
N ARG A 23 -3.91 -9.18 -6.79
CA ARG A 23 -4.02 -8.79 -5.38
C ARG A 23 -2.66 -8.77 -4.70
N PHE A 24 -1.80 -9.74 -5.00
CA PHE A 24 -0.44 -9.75 -4.47
C PHE A 24 0.37 -8.52 -4.92
N ILE A 25 0.27 -8.14 -6.21
CA ILE A 25 0.91 -6.94 -6.75
C ILE A 25 0.37 -5.68 -6.07
N LEU A 26 -0.94 -5.57 -5.87
CA LEU A 26 -1.55 -4.44 -5.16
C LEU A 26 -1.04 -4.37 -3.71
N GLY A 27 -0.97 -5.49 -3.00
CA GLY A 27 -0.37 -5.55 -1.66
C GLY A 27 1.06 -5.01 -1.66
N PHE A 28 1.88 -5.44 -2.62
CA PHE A 28 3.25 -4.96 -2.77
C PHE A 28 3.34 -3.46 -3.06
N ILE A 29 2.48 -2.92 -3.93
CA ILE A 29 2.41 -1.48 -4.22
C ILE A 29 2.09 -0.70 -2.94
N HIS A 30 1.15 -1.18 -2.12
CA HIS A 30 0.81 -0.55 -0.85
C HIS A 30 1.96 -0.61 0.15
N ILE A 31 2.71 -1.71 0.26
CA ILE A 31 3.94 -1.76 1.08
C ILE A 31 4.96 -0.71 0.61
N ARG A 32 5.21 -0.62 -0.70
CA ARG A 32 6.13 0.40 -1.24
C ARG A 32 5.64 1.82 -0.96
N ALA A 33 4.34 2.06 -0.99
CA ALA A 33 3.75 3.35 -0.65
C ALA A 33 3.93 3.67 0.85
N ALA A 34 3.77 2.69 1.73
CA ALA A 34 3.97 2.84 3.17
C ALA A 34 5.41 3.25 3.56
N MET A 35 6.38 2.91 2.72
CA MET A 35 7.79 3.29 2.90
C MET A 35 8.10 4.73 2.42
N LYS A 36 7.19 5.37 1.67
CA LYS A 36 7.39 6.74 1.22
C LYS A 36 7.00 7.70 2.33
N THR A 37 7.93 8.57 2.72
CA THR A 37 7.72 9.57 3.77
C THR A 37 7.97 10.97 3.22
N ILE A 38 7.13 11.92 3.59
CA ILE A 38 7.38 13.34 3.37
C ILE A 38 8.48 13.78 4.34
N LYS A 39 9.50 14.49 3.84
CA LYS A 39 10.60 14.99 4.67
C LYS A 39 10.16 16.21 5.48
N PRO A 40 10.63 16.38 6.73
CA PRO A 40 10.36 17.58 7.50
C PRO A 40 10.99 18.80 6.84
N ILE A 41 10.34 19.95 7.01
CA ILE A 41 10.82 21.25 6.58
C ILE A 41 11.97 21.66 7.50
N LYS A 42 13.13 21.93 6.90
CA LYS A 42 14.28 22.56 7.58
C LYS A 42 14.46 23.94 6.98
N PHE A 43 14.11 24.97 7.73
CA PHE A 43 14.38 26.34 7.33
C PHE A 43 15.55 26.86 8.14
N SER A 44 16.61 27.29 7.47
CA SER A 44 17.73 27.99 8.09
C SER A 44 17.70 29.41 7.58
N ILE A 45 17.33 30.37 8.44
CA ILE A 45 17.48 31.78 8.11
C ILE A 45 18.97 32.11 8.13
N SER A 46 19.49 32.70 7.05
CA SER A 46 20.89 33.12 7.03
C SER A 46 21.13 34.22 8.08
N ASP A 47 22.31 34.24 8.71
CA ASP A 47 22.67 35.23 9.74
C ASP A 47 22.57 36.69 9.27
N ALA A 48 22.62 36.93 7.95
CA ALA A 48 22.43 38.25 7.35
C ALA A 48 20.96 38.70 7.33
N THR A 49 20.03 37.75 7.17
CA THR A 49 18.58 37.99 7.19
C THR A 49 18.04 37.98 8.62
N GLY A 50 18.58 37.12 9.50
CA GLY A 50 18.18 37.00 10.91
C GLY A 50 18.41 38.30 11.71
N ARG A 51 19.42 39.09 11.36
CA ARG A 51 19.67 40.42 11.96
C ARG A 51 18.61 41.48 11.63
N LYS A 52 17.77 41.27 10.61
CA LYS A 52 16.67 42.19 10.22
C LYS A 52 15.30 41.77 10.75
N ILE A 53 15.18 40.56 11.30
CA ILE A 53 13.93 40.00 11.80
C ILE A 53 13.90 40.19 13.32
N SER A 54 12.77 40.63 13.86
CA SER A 54 12.62 40.74 15.31
C SER A 54 12.66 39.35 15.96
N SER A 55 13.13 39.26 17.20
CA SER A 55 13.15 38.00 17.96
C SER A 55 11.77 37.35 18.02
N ALA A 56 10.72 38.14 18.20
CA ALA A 56 9.34 37.67 18.21
C ALA A 56 8.90 37.05 16.87
N ALA A 57 9.28 37.66 15.73
CA ALA A 57 8.96 37.10 14.42
C ALA A 57 9.76 35.81 14.13
N GLN A 58 10.99 35.73 14.62
CA GLN A 58 11.80 34.50 14.55
C GLN A 58 11.20 33.37 15.39
N GLU A 59 10.72 33.68 16.59
CA GLU A 59 10.06 32.73 17.48
C GLU A 59 8.76 32.19 16.87
N GLU A 60 7.91 33.07 16.33
CA GLU A 60 6.66 32.69 15.68
C GLU A 60 6.90 31.81 14.44
N LEU A 61 7.93 32.13 13.64
CA LEU A 61 8.32 31.31 12.50
C LEU A 61 8.81 29.93 12.94
N ASN A 62 9.65 29.86 13.97
CA ASN A 62 10.15 28.59 14.51
C ASN A 62 8.99 27.73 15.04
N ARG A 63 8.03 28.36 15.72
CA ARG A 63 6.81 27.70 16.18
C ARG A 63 5.99 27.14 15.02
N LEU A 64 5.74 27.94 13.98
CA LEU A 64 5.03 27.50 12.78
C LEU A 64 5.74 26.31 12.11
N ILE A 65 7.07 26.37 11.96
CA ILE A 65 7.85 25.26 11.40
C ILE A 65 7.69 23.99 12.25
N SER A 66 7.72 24.12 13.58
CA SER A 66 7.49 23.01 14.49
C SER A 66 6.10 22.40 14.31
N GLU A 67 5.05 23.23 14.31
CA GLU A 67 3.66 22.78 14.14
C GLU A 67 3.45 22.08 12.79
N VAL A 68 4.05 22.59 11.71
CA VAL A 68 4.00 21.95 10.38
C VAL A 68 4.76 20.63 10.36
N ASN A 69 5.93 20.54 10.99
CA ASN A 69 6.70 19.30 11.05
C ASN A 69 5.99 18.23 11.88
N ASP A 70 5.37 18.59 12.99
CA ASP A 70 4.53 17.70 13.79
C ASP A 70 3.35 17.15 12.98
N TYR A 71 2.73 18.01 12.16
CA TYR A 71 1.66 17.58 11.25
C TYR A 71 2.20 16.60 10.19
N ILE A 72 3.33 16.90 9.56
CA ILE A 72 3.97 16.02 8.57
C ILE A 72 4.29 14.65 9.18
N GLU A 73 4.81 14.61 10.41
CA GLU A 73 5.10 13.36 11.11
C GLU A 73 3.83 12.53 11.34
N ARG A 74 2.79 13.14 11.91
CA ARG A 74 1.50 12.45 12.14
C ARG A 74 0.87 11.97 10.83
N TYR A 75 0.96 12.77 9.77
CA TYR A 75 0.50 12.39 8.45
C TYR A 75 1.27 11.18 7.91
N ASN A 76 2.60 11.18 8.00
CA ASN A 76 3.43 10.06 7.56
C ASN A 76 3.08 8.77 8.32
N GLN A 77 2.94 8.83 9.64
CA GLN A 77 2.56 7.68 10.47
C GLN A 77 1.18 7.15 10.09
N SER A 78 0.19 8.03 9.95
CA SER A 78 -1.19 7.66 9.58
C SER A 78 -1.25 7.06 8.18
N SER A 79 -0.62 7.72 7.20
CA SER A 79 -0.57 7.26 5.81
C SER A 79 0.13 5.90 5.69
N SER A 80 1.28 5.74 6.34
CA SER A 80 2.00 4.46 6.38
C SER A 80 1.14 3.34 6.96
N ARG A 81 0.46 3.59 8.09
CA ARG A 81 -0.45 2.62 8.71
C ARG A 81 -1.61 2.22 7.78
N GLN A 82 -2.23 3.18 7.10
CA GLN A 82 -3.33 2.91 6.16
C GLN A 82 -2.86 2.04 5.00
N HIS A 83 -1.68 2.34 4.43
CA HIS A 83 -1.10 1.53 3.38
C HIS A 83 -0.76 0.11 3.86
N ILE A 84 -0.20 -0.05 5.06
CA ILE A 84 0.09 -1.37 5.65
C ILE A 84 -1.18 -2.19 5.84
N ILE A 85 -2.22 -1.62 6.46
CA ILE A 85 -3.51 -2.30 6.67
C ILE A 85 -4.11 -2.72 5.34
N THR A 86 -4.07 -1.85 4.35
CA THR A 86 -4.60 -2.15 3.00
C THR A 86 -3.79 -3.25 2.32
N ALA A 87 -2.45 -3.25 2.46
CA ALA A 87 -1.60 -4.31 1.93
C ALA A 87 -1.95 -5.68 2.55
N PHE A 88 -2.16 -5.74 3.86
CA PHE A 88 -2.62 -6.96 4.52
C PHE A 88 -3.96 -7.46 3.97
N GLY A 89 -4.92 -6.56 3.75
CA GLY A 89 -6.20 -6.91 3.12
C GLY A 89 -6.02 -7.52 1.73
N TYR A 90 -5.15 -6.94 0.91
CA TYR A 90 -4.83 -7.49 -0.41
C TYR A 90 -4.13 -8.84 -0.34
N TYR A 91 -3.17 -9.03 0.57
CA TYR A 91 -2.50 -10.33 0.74
C TYR A 91 -3.43 -11.42 1.24
N ALA A 92 -4.30 -11.13 2.21
CA ALA A 92 -5.32 -12.06 2.67
C ALA A 92 -6.24 -12.47 1.50
N ALA A 93 -6.69 -11.51 0.69
CA ALA A 93 -7.52 -11.79 -0.46
C ALA A 93 -6.76 -12.57 -1.57
N ALA A 94 -5.46 -12.34 -1.75
CA ALA A 94 -4.62 -13.12 -2.65
C ALA A 94 -4.52 -14.58 -2.18
N LEU A 95 -4.28 -14.81 -0.89
CA LEU A 95 -4.25 -16.15 -0.29
C LEU A 95 -5.58 -16.87 -0.48
N THR A 96 -6.72 -16.21 -0.23
CA THR A 96 -8.05 -16.79 -0.45
C THR A 96 -8.27 -17.21 -1.91
N ALA A 97 -7.84 -16.38 -2.87
CA ALA A 97 -7.88 -16.71 -4.29
C ALA A 97 -6.99 -17.93 -4.62
N LEU A 98 -5.79 -17.99 -4.05
CA LEU A 98 -4.88 -19.11 -4.22
C LEU A 98 -5.45 -20.41 -3.64
N PHE A 99 -6.03 -20.37 -2.44
CA PHE A 99 -6.71 -21.54 -1.85
C PHE A 99 -7.88 -22.00 -2.71
N SER A 100 -8.68 -21.08 -3.23
CA SER A 100 -9.79 -21.40 -4.15
C SER A 100 -9.28 -22.11 -5.42
N MET A 101 -8.18 -21.63 -6.00
CA MET A 101 -7.52 -22.29 -7.13
C MET A 101 -7.07 -23.71 -6.76
N LEU A 102 -6.40 -23.90 -5.62
CA LEU A 102 -5.89 -25.21 -5.19
C LEU A 102 -7.03 -26.22 -4.97
N LEU A 103 -8.17 -25.78 -4.42
CA LEU A 103 -9.35 -26.63 -4.28
C LEU A 103 -9.91 -27.07 -5.63
N ILE A 104 -9.96 -26.17 -6.61
CA ILE A 104 -10.37 -26.50 -7.98
C ILE A 104 -9.39 -27.51 -8.60
N LEU A 105 -8.08 -27.28 -8.50
CA LEU A 105 -7.06 -28.20 -9.02
C LEU A 105 -7.17 -29.58 -8.37
N ARG A 106 -7.35 -29.63 -7.05
CA ARG A 106 -7.58 -30.89 -6.32
C ARG A 106 -8.82 -31.61 -6.84
N SER A 107 -9.93 -30.90 -7.04
CA SER A 107 -11.16 -31.48 -7.58
C SER A 107 -10.98 -32.06 -8.99
N MET A 108 -10.13 -31.43 -9.81
CA MET A 108 -9.80 -31.90 -11.15
C MET A 108 -8.98 -33.19 -11.12
N MET A 109 -7.98 -33.28 -10.24
CA MET A 109 -7.17 -34.49 -10.06
C MET A 109 -8.02 -35.67 -9.59
N LEU A 110 -8.92 -35.45 -8.62
CA LEU A 110 -9.83 -36.49 -8.12
C LEU A 110 -10.85 -36.96 -9.18
N ARG A 111 -11.28 -36.08 -10.10
CA ARG A 111 -12.20 -36.45 -11.19
C ARG A 111 -11.52 -37.20 -12.34
N ASN A 112 -10.19 -37.19 -12.44
CA ASN A 112 -9.46 -37.81 -13.54
C ASN A 112 -8.33 -38.70 -12.98
N PRO A 113 -8.66 -39.85 -12.36
CA PRO A 113 -7.69 -40.70 -11.64
C PRO A 113 -6.81 -41.57 -12.57
N ARG A 114 -6.50 -41.09 -13.78
CA ARG A 114 -5.65 -41.81 -14.74
C ARG A 114 -4.17 -41.63 -14.43
#